data_AF-A0A2N9L904-F1
#
_entry.id   AF-A0A2N9L904-F1
#
_cell.length_a   1.000
_cell.length_b   1.000
_cell.length_c   1.000
_cell.angle_alpha   90.00
_cell.angle_beta   90.00
_cell.angle_gamma   90.00
#
_symmetry.space_group_name_H-M   'P 1'
#
loop_
_entity.id
_entity.type
_entity.pdbx_description
1 polymer ?
#
loop_
_entity_poly.entity_id
_entity_poly.type
_entity_poly.pdbx_seq_one_letter_code
_entity_poly.pdbx_strand_id
1 'polypeptide(L)' 'MKISNTAWFVYANGIRGAGPFDDVLRFRTKLIAYDGNDAWVGPALADVVQCLQLQPPPRPAPDCDYCRYVAAAAAIS' A
#
# COMPACT_ATOMS: atom_id res chain seq x y z
N MET A 1 -2.05 15.51 -20.19
CA MET A 1 -2.17 14.07 -20.54
C MET A 1 -3.29 13.49 -19.70
N LYS A 2 -4.26 12.79 -20.29
CA LYS A 2 -5.41 12.23 -19.55
C LYS A 2 -5.07 10.81 -19.12
N ILE A 3 -5.04 10.55 -17.82
CA ILE A 3 -4.80 9.21 -17.25
C ILE A 3 -6.16 8.51 -17.12
N SER A 4 -6.20 7.23 -17.43
CA SER A 4 -7.40 6.38 -17.27
C SER A 4 -7.54 5.94 -15.82
N ASN A 5 -8.76 6.00 -15.26
CA ASN A 5 -9.06 5.41 -13.95
C ASN A 5 -9.05 3.88 -14.00
N THR A 6 -9.26 3.26 -15.17
CA THR A 6 -9.20 1.81 -15.29
C THR A 6 -7.76 1.31 -15.19
N ALA A 7 -7.49 0.57 -14.12
CA ALA A 7 -6.34 -0.31 -13.98
C ALA A 7 -6.72 -1.76 -14.38
N TRP A 8 -5.71 -2.55 -14.70
CA TRP A 8 -5.90 -3.95 -15.08
C TRP A 8 -4.99 -4.84 -14.26
N PHE A 9 -5.58 -5.81 -13.56
CA PHE A 9 -4.85 -6.89 -12.93
C PHE A 9 -4.77 -8.07 -13.88
N VAL A 10 -3.54 -8.52 -14.16
CA VAL A 10 -3.30 -9.74 -14.94
C VAL A 10 -3.17 -10.91 -13.97
N TYR A 11 -4.09 -11.87 -14.07
CA TYR A 11 -4.03 -13.09 -13.27
C TYR A 11 -3.72 -14.29 -14.16
N ALA A 12 -2.58 -14.93 -13.94
CA ALA A 12 -2.11 -16.08 -14.70
C ALA A 12 -2.19 -17.36 -13.85
N ASN A 13 -3.15 -18.22 -14.13
CA ASN A 13 -3.30 -19.50 -13.44
C ASN A 13 -2.65 -20.63 -14.22
N GLY A 14 -1.76 -21.38 -13.57
CA GLY A 14 -1.21 -22.61 -14.12
C GLY A 14 -2.33 -23.63 -14.38
N ILE A 15 -2.34 -24.23 -15.56
CA ILE A 15 -3.31 -25.24 -15.95
C ILE A 15 -2.76 -26.60 -15.52
N ARG A 16 -3.48 -27.28 -14.61
CA ARG A 16 -3.17 -28.66 -14.20
C ARG A 16 -4.01 -29.65 -15.02
N GLY A 17 -3.40 -30.75 -15.46
CA GLY A 17 -4.11 -31.89 -16.06
C GLY A 17 -4.56 -31.73 -17.52
N ALA A 18 -4.03 -30.75 -18.26
CA ALA A 18 -4.39 -30.54 -19.68
C ALA A 18 -3.47 -31.33 -20.63
N GLY A 19 -3.40 -32.65 -20.46
CA GLY A 19 -2.56 -33.54 -21.26
C GLY A 19 -1.14 -33.76 -20.70
N PRO A 20 -0.25 -34.42 -21.46
CA PRO A 20 1.14 -34.62 -21.06
C PRO A 20 1.86 -33.26 -20.84
N PHE A 21 2.81 -33.27 -19.91
CA PHE A 21 3.51 -32.07 -19.47
C PHE A 21 4.42 -31.49 -20.58
N ASP A 22 5.01 -32.35 -21.42
CA ASP A 22 5.90 -32.01 -22.56
C ASP A 22 6.94 -30.91 -22.24
N ASP A 23 7.38 -30.81 -20.98
CA ASP A 23 8.22 -29.72 -20.45
C ASP A 23 7.70 -28.29 -20.73
N VAL A 24 6.37 -28.14 -20.91
CA VAL A 24 5.70 -26.86 -21.17
C VAL A 24 4.65 -26.56 -20.10
N LEU A 25 4.89 -25.49 -19.33
CA LEU A 25 3.91 -24.91 -18.42
C LEU A 25 2.90 -24.04 -19.19
N ARG A 26 1.63 -24.41 -19.11
CA ARG A 26 0.52 -23.68 -19.73
C ARG A 26 -0.24 -22.88 -18.69
N PHE A 27 -0.63 -21.65 -19.05
CA PHE A 27 -1.37 -20.75 -18.18
C PHE A 27 -2.67 -20.30 -18.83
N ARG A 28 -3.70 -20.12 -18.01
CA ARG A 28 -4.89 -19.37 -18.37
C ARG A 28 -4.77 -17.98 -17.77
N THR A 29 -4.72 -16.96 -18.63
CA THR A 29 -4.70 -15.57 -18.21
C THR A 29 -6.11 -15.00 -18.13
N LYS A 30 -6.33 -14.11 -17.17
CA LYS A 30 -7.52 -13.28 -17.05
C LYS A 30 -7.09 -11.84 -16.82
N LEU A 31 -7.74 -10.91 -17.52
CA LEU A 31 -7.66 -9.49 -17.23
C LEU A 31 -8.83 -9.11 -16.34
N ILE A 32 -8.53 -8.51 -15.20
CA ILE A 32 -9.52 -8.04 -14.24
C ILE A 32 -9.44 -6.52 -14.23
N ALA A 33 -10.49 -5.86 -14.73
CA ALA A 33 -10.59 -4.41 -14.68
C ALA A 33 -10.80 -3.95 -13.23
N TYR A 34 -10.14 -2.89 -12.84
CA TYR A 34 -10.34 -2.20 -11.58
C TYR A 34 -10.53 -0.71 -11.86
N ASP A 35 -11.63 -0.15 -11.38
CA ASP A 35 -11.87 1.29 -11.47
C ASP A 35 -11.18 1.97 -10.28
N GLY A 36 -10.05 2.61 -10.57
CA GLY A 36 -9.22 3.30 -9.61
C GLY A 36 -9.87 4.60 -9.14
N ASN A 37 -9.81 4.85 -7.84
CA ASN A 37 -10.21 6.11 -7.23
C ASN A 37 -9.07 6.64 -6.35
N ASP A 38 -8.43 7.72 -6.79
CA ASP A 38 -7.35 8.42 -6.10
C ASP A 38 -7.83 9.63 -5.29
N ALA A 39 -9.15 9.86 -5.20
CA ALA A 39 -9.71 11.03 -4.51
C ALA A 39 -9.31 11.16 -3.03
N TRP A 40 -8.93 10.06 -2.39
CA TRP A 40 -8.45 10.06 -1.00
C TRP A 40 -6.98 10.51 -0.86
N VAL A 41 -6.18 10.41 -1.93
CA VAL A 41 -4.73 10.66 -1.88
C VAL A 41 -4.44 12.12 -1.59
N GLY A 42 -5.09 13.04 -2.29
CA GLY A 42 -4.89 14.48 -2.11
C GLY A 42 -5.16 14.95 -0.68
N PRO A 43 -6.35 14.67 -0.11
CA PRO A 43 -6.66 14.98 1.29
C PRO A 43 -5.68 14.33 2.27
N ALA A 44 -5.38 13.04 2.10
CA ALA A 44 -4.44 12.35 3.00
C ALA A 44 -3.04 12.97 2.98
N LEU A 45 -2.54 13.39 1.81
CA LEU A 45 -1.26 14.09 1.70
C LEU A 45 -1.30 15.45 2.40
N ALA A 46 -2.39 16.20 2.26
CA ALA A 46 -2.56 17.47 2.95
C ALA A 46 -2.56 17.29 4.48
N ASP A 47 -3.28 16.29 4.98
CA ASP A 47 -3.36 15.96 6.41
C ASP A 47 -1.98 15.58 6.97
N VAL A 48 -1.20 14.78 6.23
CA VAL A 48 0.16 14.40 6.63
C VAL A 48 1.08 15.62 6.70
N VAL A 49 1.05 16.49 5.70
CA VAL A 49 1.88 17.72 5.69
C VAL A 49 1.49 18.62 6.87
N GLN A 50 0.20 18.82 7.10
CA GLN A 50 -0.30 19.60 8.23
C GLN A 50 0.19 19.03 9.56
N CYS A 51 0.09 17.71 9.75
CA CYS A 51 0.53 17.02 10.96
C CYS A 51 2.03 17.25 11.23
N LEU A 52 2.87 17.13 10.20
CA LEU A 52 4.32 17.34 10.30
C LEU A 52 4.71 18.79 10.62
N GLN A 53 3.86 19.75 10.25
CA GLN A 53 4.10 21.17 10.50
C GLN A 53 3.62 21.65 11.88
N LEU A 54 2.95 20.80 12.66
CA LEU A 54 2.46 21.17 14.00
C LEU A 54 3.62 21.56 14.92
N GLN A 55 3.46 22.70 15.59
CA GLN A 55 4.33 23.17 16.66
C GLN A 55 3.44 23.59 17.85
N PRO A 56 3.48 22.86 18.98
CA PRO A 56 4.25 21.64 19.24
C PRO A 56 3.72 20.42 18.45
N PRO A 57 4.53 19.36 18.30
CA PRO A 57 4.09 18.11 17.68
C PRO A 57 2.91 17.47 18.44
N PRO A 58 2.14 16.57 17.79
CA PRO A 58 1.05 15.87 18.44
C PRO A 58 1.53 15.04 19.64
N ARG A 59 0.64 14.85 20.61
CA ARG A 59 0.94 14.02 21.78
C ARG A 59 1.18 12.57 21.36
N PRO A 60 2.17 11.88 21.97
CA PRO A 60 2.34 10.44 21.81
C PRO A 60 1.05 9.66 22.04
N ALA A 61 0.82 8.62 21.23
CA ALA A 61 -0.24 7.67 21.52
C ALA A 61 0.11 6.85 22.78
N PRO A 62 -0.87 6.48 23.62
CA PRO A 62 -0.63 5.76 24.88
C PRO A 62 0.11 4.43 24.72
N ASP A 63 -0.08 3.77 23.58
CA ASP A 63 0.44 2.44 23.22
C ASP A 63 1.61 2.51 22.21
N CYS A 64 2.16 3.70 21.96
CA CYS A 64 3.28 3.88 21.04
C CYS A 64 4.62 3.42 21.66
N ASP A 65 5.08 2.21 21.32
CA ASP A 65 6.37 1.66 21.76
C ASP A 65 7.54 2.59 21.46
N TYR A 66 7.57 3.16 20.25
CA TYR A 66 8.63 4.07 19.83
C TYR A 66 8.65 5.36 20.66
N CYS A 67 7.48 5.91 20.95
CA CYS A 67 7.37 7.12 21.75
C CYS A 67 7.84 6.88 23.20
N ARG A 68 7.50 5.72 23.77
CA ARG A 68 7.99 5.30 25.09
C ARG A 68 9.51 5.13 25.09
N TYR A 69 10.06 4.53 24.04
CA TYR A 69 11.50 4.38 23.88
C TYR A 69 12.22 5.75 23.81
N VAL A 70 11.76 6.66 22.96
CA VAL A 70 12.37 8.00 22.82
C VAL A 70 12.30 8.79 24.13
N ALA A 71 11.17 8.73 24.84
CA ALA A 71 11.03 9.37 26.16
C ALA A 71 12.00 8.80 27.19
N ALA A 72 12.16 7.46 27.24
CA ALA A 72 13.11 6.81 28.12
C ALA A 72 14.57 7.18 27.79
N ALA A 73 14.92 7.24 26.49
CA ALA A 73 16.25 7.62 26.04
C ALA A 73 16.60 9.09 26.39
N ALA A 74 15.64 10.01 26.27
CA ALA A 74 15.84 11.41 26.65
C ALA A 74 15.95 11.65 28.16
N ALA A 75 15.50 10.71 29.00
CA ALA A 75 15.55 10.84 30.46
C ALA A 75 16.92 10.48 31.07
N ILE A 76 17.81 9.89 30.28
CA ILE A 76 19.16 9.45 30.70
C ILE A 76 20.30 10.24 30.02
N SER A 77 19.96 11.20 29.17
CA SER A 77 20.86 12.22 28.60
C SER A 77 20.87 13.48 29.45
#